data_AF-A0A150TWJ2-F1
#
_entry.id   AF-A0A150TWJ2-F1
#
_cell.length_a   1.000
_cell.length_b   1.000
_cell.length_c   1.000
_cell.angle_alpha   90.00
_cell.angle_beta   90.00
_cell.angle_gamma   90.00
#
_symmetry.space_group_name_H-M   'P 1'
#
loop_
_entity.id
_entity.type
_entity.pdbx_description
1 polymer ?
#
loop_
_entity_poly.entity_id
_entity_poly.type
_entity_poly.pdbx_seq_one_letter_code
_entity_poly.pdbx_strand_id
1 'polypeptide(L)'
;MTASIGISRALLGGFLAISSTSGSAAQETADIGREGETAGVSDNPENEAADEARRGSIMVIEATYGANCGTPAGNQTYNLARACNGLTYCQYAVDHRVIGDPAYGCAKEYYARWQCGRGDVRSTAVPAEASGRTVTLQCQR
;
A
#
# COMPACT_ATOMS: atom_id res chain seq x y z
N MET A 1 7.16 -8.14 54.34
CA MET A 1 6.35 -6.91 54.50
C MET A 1 7.18 -5.91 55.30
N THR A 2 7.85 -5.00 54.59
CA THR A 2 8.65 -3.83 55.03
C THR A 2 9.31 -3.32 53.73
N ALA A 3 9.48 -2.06 53.37
CA ALA A 3 9.21 -0.79 54.01
C ALA A 3 9.15 0.30 52.91
N SER A 4 8.59 1.44 53.31
CA SER A 4 8.38 2.72 52.62
C SER A 4 9.63 3.41 52.05
N ILE A 5 9.44 4.39 51.15
CA ILE A 5 9.87 5.82 51.23
C ILE A 5 10.01 6.46 49.81
N GLY A 6 9.51 7.70 49.67
CA GLY A 6 10.00 8.70 48.68
C GLY A 6 8.88 9.41 47.91
N ILE A 7 8.06 10.29 48.50
CA ILE A 7 8.26 11.74 48.76
C ILE A 7 8.32 12.62 47.49
N SER A 8 7.14 13.16 47.14
CA SER A 8 6.77 14.58 47.02
C SER A 8 7.41 15.59 46.05
N ARG A 9 6.49 16.48 45.60
CA ARG A 9 6.58 17.87 45.06
C ARG A 9 6.68 17.95 43.53
N ALA A 10 5.60 18.25 42.79
CA ALA A 10 4.80 19.49 42.72
C ALA A 10 5.62 20.74 42.39
N LEU A 11 5.31 21.39 41.26
CA LEU A 11 5.34 22.84 40.93
C LEU A 11 4.96 22.94 39.43
N LEU A 12 3.79 23.49 39.06
CA LEU A 12 3.46 24.92 38.83
C LEU A 12 3.91 25.48 37.47
N GLY A 13 2.96 26.09 36.75
CA GLY A 13 3.17 27.04 35.64
C GLY A 13 2.96 26.40 34.26
N GLY A 14 1.94 26.70 33.47
CA GLY A 14 1.29 28.00 33.28
C GLY A 14 2.09 28.81 32.26
N PHE A 15 1.85 28.60 30.97
CA PHE A 15 2.30 29.52 29.92
C PHE A 15 1.14 29.93 29.02
N LEU A 16 1.12 31.24 28.81
CA LEU A 16 0.07 32.06 28.23
C LEU A 16 -0.22 31.78 26.76
N ALA A 17 -1.46 32.09 26.39
CA ALA A 17 -1.89 32.30 25.02
C ALA A 17 -1.14 33.46 24.34
N ILE A 18 -0.86 33.30 23.05
CA ILE A 18 -0.64 34.41 22.12
C ILE A 18 -1.55 34.22 20.91
N SER A 19 -2.55 35.09 20.82
CA SER A 19 -3.35 35.36 19.63
C SER A 19 -2.56 36.32 18.75
N SER A 20 -2.46 36.07 17.44
CA SER A 20 -2.01 37.10 16.49
C SER A 20 -2.68 36.95 15.12
N THR A 21 -3.69 37.81 14.94
CA THR A 21 -4.00 38.67 13.79
C THR A 21 -3.70 38.19 12.36
N SER A 22 -4.79 38.13 11.60
CA SER A 22 -4.91 38.30 10.15
C SER A 22 -4.05 39.44 9.57
N GLY A 23 -3.29 39.14 8.53
CA GLY A 23 -2.67 40.10 7.62
C GLY A 23 -2.90 39.67 6.16
N SER A 24 -3.58 40.52 5.40
CA SER A 24 -3.80 40.40 3.96
C SER A 24 -2.65 41.06 3.17
N ALA A 25 -2.54 40.63 1.92
CA ALA A 25 -1.99 41.34 0.75
C ALA A 25 -0.55 41.04 0.30
N ALA A 26 -0.48 40.81 -1.02
CA ALA A 26 0.66 40.87 -1.93
C ALA A 26 1.67 39.71 -1.91
N GLN A 27 1.40 38.68 -2.72
CA GLN A 27 2.46 37.91 -3.37
C GLN A 27 2.52 38.36 -4.83
N GLU A 28 3.38 39.32 -5.10
CA GLU A 28 3.85 39.64 -6.45
C GLU A 28 5.37 39.55 -6.42
N THR A 29 5.92 38.50 -7.04
CA THR A 29 7.13 38.60 -7.85
C THR A 29 7.14 37.37 -8.76
N ALA A 30 7.01 37.62 -10.06
CA ALA A 30 7.40 36.69 -11.09
C ALA A 30 8.87 36.31 -10.91
N ASP A 31 9.19 35.01 -10.98
CA ASP A 31 10.53 34.57 -11.34
C ASP A 31 10.46 33.60 -12.51
N ILE A 32 11.42 33.84 -13.38
CA ILE A 32 11.56 33.42 -14.76
C ILE A 32 12.04 31.98 -14.79
N GLY A 33 11.50 31.19 -15.72
CA GLY A 33 11.77 29.75 -15.82
C GLY A 33 13.25 29.39 -15.82
N ARG A 34 13.56 28.26 -15.18
CA ARG A 34 14.85 27.60 -15.35
C ARG A 34 14.74 26.10 -15.04
N GLU A 35 14.86 25.33 -16.12
CA GLU A 35 15.56 24.05 -16.24
C GLU A 35 15.01 22.89 -15.41
N GLY A 36 14.65 21.83 -16.14
CA GLY A 36 14.16 20.58 -15.58
C GLY A 36 14.97 20.14 -14.38
N GLU A 37 14.23 19.68 -13.37
CA GLU A 37 14.75 18.84 -12.31
C GLU A 37 15.64 17.79 -12.95
N THR A 38 16.94 18.02 -12.85
CA THR A 38 17.95 17.02 -13.09
C THR A 38 17.70 15.98 -12.03
N ALA A 39 16.92 14.96 -12.39
CA ALA A 39 16.98 13.67 -11.76
C ALA A 39 18.47 13.35 -11.67
N GLY A 40 18.99 13.32 -10.43
CA GLY A 40 20.38 13.00 -10.19
C GLY A 40 20.68 11.68 -10.87
N VAL A 41 21.40 11.75 -11.98
CA VAL A 41 22.09 10.60 -12.55
C VAL A 41 23.19 10.29 -11.54
N SER A 42 22.84 9.49 -10.54
CA SER A 42 23.85 8.71 -9.87
C SER A 42 24.19 7.61 -10.86
N ASP A 43 25.30 7.80 -11.58
CA ASP A 43 26.00 6.78 -12.37
C ASP A 43 26.52 5.64 -11.47
N ASN A 44 25.68 5.11 -10.58
CA ASN A 44 25.94 3.91 -9.81
C ASN A 44 25.07 2.79 -10.38
N PRO A 45 25.65 1.88 -11.19
CA PRO A 45 24.89 0.84 -11.90
C PRO A 45 24.11 -0.09 -10.95
N GLU A 46 24.46 -0.13 -9.67
CA GLU A 46 23.72 -0.86 -8.63
C GLU A 46 22.34 -0.23 -8.33
N ASN A 47 22.20 1.08 -8.48
CA ASN A 47 20.95 1.80 -8.22
C ASN A 47 19.97 1.70 -9.39
N GLU A 48 20.45 1.53 -10.62
CA GLU A 48 19.60 1.43 -11.81
C GLU A 48 18.83 0.10 -11.86
N ALA A 49 19.49 -1.01 -11.52
CA ALA A 49 18.82 -2.32 -11.45
C ALA A 49 17.75 -2.37 -10.34
N ALA A 50 18.00 -1.69 -9.22
CA ALA A 50 17.05 -1.57 -8.12
C ALA A 50 15.84 -0.69 -8.51
N ASP A 51 16.06 0.37 -9.29
CA ASP A 51 14.99 1.25 -9.73
C ASP A 51 14.13 0.63 -10.84
N GLU A 52 14.73 -0.14 -11.75
CA GLU A 52 13.98 -0.98 -12.70
C GLU A 52 13.18 -2.08 -11.98
N ALA A 53 13.78 -2.71 -10.97
CA ALA A 53 13.06 -3.68 -10.14
C ALA A 53 11.86 -3.04 -9.42
N ARG A 54 12.00 -1.80 -8.94
CA ARG A 54 10.91 -1.03 -8.34
C ARG A 54 9.84 -0.63 -9.35
N ARG A 55 10.22 -0.15 -10.53
CA ARG A 55 9.28 0.22 -11.61
C ARG A 55 8.50 -0.98 -12.13
N GLY A 56 9.12 -2.16 -12.16
CA GLY A 56 8.49 -3.41 -12.55
C GLY A 56 7.85 -4.20 -11.41
N SER A 57 7.84 -3.68 -10.16
CA SER A 57 7.33 -4.45 -9.02
C SER A 57 5.81 -4.37 -8.88
N ILE A 58 5.20 -5.48 -8.46
CA ILE A 58 3.79 -5.61 -8.16
C ILE A 58 3.48 -4.83 -6.88
N MET A 59 2.43 -4.03 -6.94
CA MET A 59 1.78 -3.36 -5.82
C MET A 59 0.30 -3.73 -5.83
N VAL A 60 -0.12 -4.65 -4.97
CA VAL A 60 -1.51 -5.06 -4.85
C VAL A 60 -2.35 -3.89 -4.31
N ILE A 61 -3.45 -3.60 -5.02
CA ILE A 61 -4.43 -2.58 -4.64
C ILE A 61 -5.60 -3.24 -3.92
N GLU A 62 -6.10 -4.34 -4.46
CA GLU A 62 -7.31 -5.00 -3.97
C GLU A 62 -7.31 -6.47 -4.37
N ALA A 63 -7.77 -7.34 -3.47
CA ALA A 63 -8.13 -8.71 -3.82
C ALA A 63 -9.38 -9.15 -3.07
N THR A 64 -10.26 -9.83 -3.78
CA THR A 64 -11.55 -10.28 -3.27
C THR A 64 -11.78 -11.74 -3.63
N TYR A 65 -12.15 -12.54 -2.64
CA TYR A 65 -12.60 -13.92 -2.84
C TYR A 65 -14.09 -14.01 -2.58
N GLY A 66 -14.87 -14.23 -3.63
CA GLY A 66 -16.33 -14.38 -3.59
C GLY A 66 -17.15 -13.14 -3.92
N ALA A 67 -16.63 -12.17 -4.69
CA ALA A 67 -17.39 -10.98 -5.08
C ALA A 67 -18.70 -11.36 -5.82
N ASN A 68 -18.64 -12.37 -6.70
CA ASN A 68 -19.82 -12.99 -7.33
C ASN A 68 -20.83 -13.62 -6.36
N CYS A 69 -20.44 -13.85 -5.12
CA CYS A 69 -21.27 -14.39 -4.03
C CYS A 69 -21.69 -13.32 -3.01
N GLY A 70 -21.44 -12.03 -3.29
CA GLY A 70 -21.80 -10.92 -2.41
C GLY A 70 -20.84 -10.68 -1.24
N THR A 71 -19.63 -11.25 -1.28
CA THR A 71 -18.64 -11.01 -0.23
C THR A 71 -18.11 -9.57 -0.29
N PRO A 72 -17.80 -8.93 0.84
CA PRO A 72 -17.17 -7.61 0.84
C PRO A 72 -15.88 -7.57 0.03
N ALA A 73 -15.69 -6.50 -0.74
CA ALA A 73 -14.47 -6.28 -1.50
C ALA A 73 -13.25 -6.15 -0.57
N GLY A 74 -12.10 -6.61 -1.04
CA GLY A 74 -10.83 -6.45 -0.34
C GLY A 74 -10.57 -7.43 0.81
N ASN A 75 -11.43 -8.43 1.02
CA ASN A 75 -11.26 -9.44 2.07
C ASN A 75 -9.96 -10.26 1.95
N GLN A 76 -9.32 -10.25 0.77
CA GLN A 76 -8.06 -10.96 0.51
C GLN A 76 -6.89 -10.05 0.13
N THR A 77 -7.07 -8.72 0.15
CA THR A 77 -6.03 -7.76 -0.23
C THR A 77 -4.75 -7.98 0.55
N TYR A 78 -4.84 -8.12 1.88
CA TYR A 78 -3.68 -8.33 2.73
C TYR A 78 -2.92 -9.62 2.39
N ASN A 79 -3.63 -10.73 2.18
CA ASN A 79 -3.01 -12.03 1.91
C ASN A 79 -2.28 -12.02 0.56
N LEU A 80 -2.91 -11.46 -0.48
CA LEU A 80 -2.27 -11.34 -1.79
C LEU A 80 -1.10 -10.36 -1.76
N ALA A 81 -1.26 -9.21 -1.11
CA ALA A 81 -0.20 -8.21 -0.96
C ALA A 81 1.02 -8.78 -0.24
N ARG A 82 0.81 -9.51 0.85
CA ARG A 82 1.88 -10.18 1.60
C ARG A 82 2.65 -11.19 0.75
N ALA A 83 1.98 -11.87 -0.17
CA ALA A 83 2.60 -12.88 -1.03
C ALA A 83 3.29 -12.27 -2.26
N CYS A 84 2.75 -11.20 -2.84
CA CYS A 84 3.13 -10.74 -4.18
C CYS A 84 3.82 -9.37 -4.24
N ASN A 85 3.68 -8.50 -3.22
CA ASN A 85 4.26 -7.16 -3.31
C ASN A 85 5.79 -7.20 -3.45
N GLY A 86 6.34 -6.35 -4.32
CA GLY A 86 7.78 -6.27 -4.58
C GLY A 86 8.29 -7.27 -5.63
N LEU A 87 7.49 -8.26 -6.03
CA LEU A 87 7.86 -9.20 -7.10
C LEU A 87 7.48 -8.64 -8.47
N THR A 88 8.15 -9.06 -9.54
CA THR A 88 7.71 -8.73 -10.92
C THR A 88 6.73 -9.76 -11.49
N TYR A 89 6.68 -10.95 -10.88
CA TYR A 89 5.83 -12.07 -11.24
C TYR A 89 5.44 -12.84 -9.99
N CYS A 90 4.16 -13.15 -9.82
CA CYS A 90 3.62 -13.86 -8.66
C CYS A 90 2.56 -14.87 -9.10
N GLN A 91 2.73 -16.12 -8.70
CA GLN A 91 1.68 -17.15 -8.79
C GLN A 91 1.15 -17.40 -7.38
N TYR A 92 -0.11 -17.04 -7.16
CA TYR A 92 -0.78 -17.17 -5.86
C TYR A 92 -1.81 -18.29 -5.92
N ALA A 93 -1.58 -19.36 -5.14
CA ALA A 93 -2.55 -20.44 -5.01
C ALA A 93 -3.70 -20.01 -4.10
N VAL A 94 -4.92 -20.05 -4.61
CA VAL A 94 -6.12 -19.75 -3.84
C VAL A 94 -6.53 -21.02 -3.10
N ASP A 95 -6.42 -21.03 -1.77
CA ASP A 95 -6.85 -22.15 -0.94
C ASP A 95 -7.80 -21.66 0.15
N HIS A 96 -9.10 -21.93 -0.01
CA HIS A 96 -10.14 -21.52 0.95
C HIS A 96 -9.91 -22.08 2.36
N ARG A 97 -9.14 -23.17 2.50
CA ARG A 97 -8.79 -23.75 3.82
C ARG A 97 -7.78 -22.88 4.58
N VAL A 98 -7.03 -22.05 3.86
CA VAL A 98 -6.03 -21.12 4.41
C VAL A 98 -6.62 -19.71 4.54
N ILE A 99 -7.31 -19.24 3.50
CA ILE A 99 -7.81 -17.85 3.44
C ILE A 99 -9.24 -17.68 3.98
N GLY A 100 -9.89 -18.79 4.33
CA GLY A 100 -11.28 -18.86 4.78
C GLY A 100 -12.30 -19.00 3.66
N ASP A 101 -13.51 -19.44 4.02
CA ASP A 101 -14.68 -19.44 3.16
C ASP A 101 -15.67 -18.34 3.60
N PRO A 102 -15.70 -17.19 2.91
CA PRO A 102 -16.60 -16.09 3.26
C PRO A 102 -18.05 -16.28 2.78
N ALA A 103 -18.33 -17.26 1.91
CA ALA A 103 -19.67 -17.51 1.36
C ALA A 103 -19.86 -19.02 1.14
N TYR A 104 -20.35 -19.70 2.17
CA TYR A 104 -20.58 -21.14 2.15
C TYR A 104 -21.63 -21.53 1.12
N GLY A 105 -21.39 -22.64 0.40
CA GLY A 105 -22.30 -23.15 -0.63
C GLY A 105 -22.31 -22.36 -1.94
N CYS A 106 -21.49 -21.32 -2.08
CA CYS A 106 -21.33 -20.56 -3.31
C CYS A 106 -19.96 -20.80 -3.95
N ALA A 107 -19.96 -21.00 -5.28
CA ALA A 107 -18.77 -21.14 -6.12
C ALA A 107 -18.08 -19.79 -6.29
N LYS A 108 -17.08 -19.51 -5.46
CA LYS A 108 -16.45 -18.18 -5.38
C LYS A 108 -15.42 -17.97 -6.48
N GLU A 109 -15.46 -16.80 -7.10
CA GLU A 109 -14.37 -16.28 -7.94
C GLU A 109 -13.27 -15.64 -7.07
N TYR A 110 -12.08 -15.44 -7.64
CA TYR A 110 -11.02 -14.65 -7.02
C TYR A 110 -10.63 -13.50 -7.95
N TYR A 111 -10.92 -12.27 -7.54
CA TYR A 111 -10.56 -11.05 -8.25
C TYR A 111 -9.32 -10.42 -7.62
N ALA A 112 -8.41 -9.95 -8.46
CA ALA A 112 -7.23 -9.20 -8.02
C ALA A 112 -7.00 -7.98 -8.91
N ARG A 113 -6.57 -6.89 -8.29
CA ARG A 113 -6.16 -5.64 -8.93
C ARG A 113 -4.85 -5.16 -8.34
N TRP A 114 -3.90 -4.80 -9.20
CA TRP A 114 -2.55 -4.38 -8.81
C TRP A 114 -2.01 -3.33 -9.76
N GLN A 115 -1.00 -2.59 -9.31
CA GLN A 115 -0.22 -1.67 -10.13
C GLN A 115 1.18 -2.23 -10.31
N CYS A 116 1.82 -1.90 -11.43
CA CYS A 116 3.24 -2.16 -11.65
C CYS A 116 4.04 -0.89 -11.39
N GLY A 117 4.76 -0.81 -10.28
CA GLY A 117 5.51 0.37 -9.87
C GLY A 117 4.68 1.66 -9.98
N ARG A 118 5.10 2.59 -10.84
CA ARG A 118 4.38 3.84 -11.15
C ARG A 118 3.57 3.78 -12.46
N GLY A 119 3.40 2.61 -13.04
CA GLY A 119 2.70 2.37 -14.31
C GLY A 119 1.21 2.08 -14.14
N ASP A 120 0.65 1.36 -15.12
CA ASP A 120 -0.79 1.10 -15.20
C ASP A 120 -1.32 0.13 -14.14
N VAL A 121 -2.58 0.31 -13.79
CA VAL A 121 -3.36 -0.63 -12.98
C VAL A 121 -3.82 -1.78 -13.85
N ARG A 122 -3.55 -3.00 -13.40
CA ARG A 122 -3.93 -4.27 -14.01
C ARG A 122 -4.91 -5.01 -13.12
N SER A 123 -5.72 -5.87 -13.71
CA SER A 123 -6.63 -6.74 -12.98
C SER A 123 -6.74 -8.10 -13.63
N THR A 124 -7.14 -9.09 -12.83
CA THR A 124 -7.44 -10.44 -13.30
C THR A 124 -8.50 -11.05 -12.41
N ALA A 125 -9.22 -12.02 -12.95
CA ALA A 125 -10.19 -12.80 -12.22
C ALA A 125 -9.99 -14.28 -12.55
N VAL A 126 -9.90 -15.09 -11.51
CA VAL A 126 -10.08 -16.54 -11.63
C VAL A 126 -11.57 -16.80 -11.44
N PRO A 127 -12.28 -17.38 -12.42
CA PRO A 127 -13.72 -17.55 -12.36
C PRO A 127 -14.13 -18.49 -11.22
N ALA A 128 -15.44 -18.58 -10.97
CA ALA A 128 -16.07 -19.45 -9.97
C ALA A 128 -15.41 -20.83 -9.85
N GLU A 129 -15.38 -21.35 -8.61
CA GLU A 129 -14.49 -22.44 -8.20
C GLU A 129 -13.01 -22.04 -8.25
N ALA A 130 -12.70 -20.83 -7.77
CA ALA A 130 -11.33 -20.33 -7.74
C ALA A 130 -10.44 -21.07 -6.71
N SER A 131 -11.01 -21.74 -5.71
CA SER A 131 -10.20 -22.52 -4.78
C SER A 131 -9.51 -23.70 -5.47
N GLY A 132 -8.25 -23.94 -5.13
CA GLY A 132 -7.39 -24.93 -5.79
C GLY A 132 -6.77 -24.43 -7.09
N ARG A 133 -7.07 -23.20 -7.52
CA ARG A 133 -6.53 -22.59 -8.74
C ARG A 133 -5.50 -21.51 -8.40
N THR A 134 -4.78 -21.07 -9.43
CA THR A 134 -3.73 -20.07 -9.31
C THR A 134 -4.16 -18.76 -9.94
N VAL A 135 -3.96 -17.67 -9.22
CA VAL A 135 -4.05 -16.29 -9.71
C VAL A 135 -2.64 -15.84 -10.08
N THR A 136 -2.44 -15.34 -11.30
CA THR A 136 -1.13 -14.89 -11.77
C THR A 136 -1.10 -13.38 -11.91
N LEU A 137 -0.18 -12.74 -11.20
CA LEU A 137 0.13 -11.31 -11.34
C LEU A 137 1.46 -11.18 -12.05
N GLN A 138 1.53 -10.27 -13.00
CA GLN A 138 2.77 -9.99 -13.72
C GLN A 138 2.88 -8.53 -14.07
N CYS A 139 4.11 -8.04 -13.98
CA CYS A 139 4.56 -6.77 -14.48
C CYS A 139 5.64 -7.06 -15.52
N GLN A 140 5.40 -6.56 -16.73
CA GLN A 140 6.43 -6.61 -17.76
C GLN A 140 7.49 -5.59 -17.34
N ARG A 141 8.77 -6.00 -17.36
CA ARG A 141 9.88 -5.07 -17.23
C ARG A 141 10.00 -4.26 -18.50
#